data_AF-A0A3B9G440-F1
#
_entry.id   AF-A0A3B9G440-F1
#
_cell.length_a   1.000
_cell.length_b   1.000
_cell.length_c   1.000
_cell.angle_alpha   90.00
_cell.angle_beta   90.00
_cell.angle_gamma   90.00
#
_symmetry.space_group_name_H-M   'P 1'
#
loop_
_entity.id
_entity.type
_entity.pdbx_description
1 polymer ?
#
loop_
_entity_poly.entity_id
_entity_poly.type
_entity_poly.pdbx_seq_one_letter_code
_entity_poly.pdbx_strand_id
1 'polypeptide(L)'
;ADSESVYEANRFFHSGGMKTQIFISSNVKGAHGPWPVSDGLPTIEADRDLPVSLQLRHMLALGCDEVLFGNAFASEEEFRQIADAMKEIYVYAEDRPFYFEGIRDQIPIGDIERIPLTIRLAEGVTDTEKEILFTFNKHNVSEYIHTIIRSRWGRFDYRFTPVPPRTCEKEFFGPGDVVILNDRATRYKGEVFIVKTQIRNDGLQNYVGRIADEEMFLLEWLKYGMNFGFIE
;
A
#
# COMPACT_ATOMS: atom_id res chain seq x y z
N ALA A 1 -19.29 -1.19 -11.72
CA ALA A 1 -18.15 -1.48 -12.61
C ALA A 1 -17.22 -2.48 -11.91
N ASP A 2 -16.33 -3.15 -12.65
CA ASP A 2 -15.19 -3.87 -12.07
C ASP A 2 -13.94 -2.96 -12.04
N SER A 3 -12.94 -3.37 -11.24
CA SER A 3 -11.71 -2.59 -11.03
C SER A 3 -10.89 -2.38 -12.30
N GLU A 4 -10.83 -3.37 -13.19
CA GLU A 4 -10.08 -3.26 -14.45
C GLU A 4 -10.70 -2.19 -15.35
N SER A 5 -12.04 -2.22 -15.49
CA SER A 5 -12.77 -1.22 -16.28
C SER A 5 -12.58 0.20 -15.75
N VAL A 6 -12.57 0.37 -14.42
CA VAL A 6 -12.31 1.68 -13.79
C VAL A 6 -10.87 2.11 -14.04
N TYR A 7 -9.90 1.22 -13.87
CA TYR A 7 -8.49 1.50 -14.12
C TYR A 7 -8.24 1.94 -15.58
N GLU A 8 -8.79 1.21 -16.54
CA GLU A 8 -8.68 1.55 -17.96
C GLU A 8 -9.34 2.90 -18.28
N ALA A 9 -10.53 3.16 -17.72
CA ALA A 9 -11.22 4.44 -17.89
C ALA A 9 -10.40 5.61 -17.32
N ASN A 10 -9.86 5.48 -16.11
CA ASN A 10 -9.02 6.51 -15.49
C ASN A 10 -7.82 6.85 -16.37
N ARG A 11 -7.10 5.83 -16.83
CA ARG A 11 -5.95 6.00 -17.74
C ARG A 11 -6.33 6.70 -19.04
N PHE A 12 -7.50 6.36 -19.60
CA PHE A 12 -7.99 7.02 -20.80
C PHE A 12 -8.23 8.51 -20.56
N PHE A 13 -8.95 8.89 -19.50
CA PHE A 13 -9.22 10.29 -19.19
C PHE A 13 -7.94 11.07 -18.84
N HIS A 14 -7.03 10.46 -18.07
CA HIS A 14 -5.71 11.04 -17.77
C HIS A 14 -4.86 11.27 -19.00
N SER A 15 -4.93 10.39 -20.00
CA SER A 15 -4.20 10.58 -21.27
C SER A 15 -4.64 11.84 -22.03
N GLY A 16 -5.86 12.31 -21.77
CA GLY A 16 -6.39 13.58 -22.25
C GLY A 16 -6.21 14.77 -21.30
N GLY A 17 -5.49 14.61 -20.19
CA GLY A 17 -5.29 15.64 -19.17
C GLY A 17 -6.53 15.95 -18.31
N MET A 18 -7.52 15.05 -18.28
CA MET A 18 -8.73 15.20 -17.48
C MET A 18 -8.59 14.52 -16.12
N LYS A 19 -9.13 15.15 -15.08
CA LYS A 19 -9.28 14.53 -13.76
C LYS A 19 -10.45 13.55 -13.75
N THR A 20 -10.36 12.56 -12.88
CA THR A 20 -11.34 11.49 -12.68
C THR A 20 -11.94 11.55 -11.27
N GLN A 21 -13.20 11.16 -11.16
CA GLN A 21 -13.93 11.16 -9.91
C GLN A 21 -14.76 9.88 -9.82
N ILE A 22 -14.88 9.32 -8.61
CA ILE A 22 -15.57 8.06 -8.39
C ILE A 22 -16.41 8.09 -7.10
N PHE A 23 -17.52 7.35 -7.09
CA PHE A 23 -18.36 7.20 -5.90
C PHE A 23 -17.92 6.03 -5.01
N ILE A 24 -17.79 6.30 -3.72
CA ILE A 24 -17.71 5.33 -2.62
C ILE A 24 -19.06 5.29 -1.87
N SER A 25 -19.28 4.26 -1.08
CA SER A 25 -20.51 4.10 -0.29
C SER A 25 -20.25 4.25 1.20
N SER A 26 -21.08 5.04 1.87
CA SER A 26 -21.23 4.97 3.33
C SER A 26 -21.93 3.67 3.72
N ASN A 27 -21.47 3.07 4.81
CA ASN A 27 -22.01 1.85 5.42
C ASN A 27 -22.99 2.15 6.56
N VAL A 28 -23.34 3.43 6.79
CA VAL A 28 -24.32 3.82 7.80
C VAL A 28 -25.68 3.24 7.44
N LYS A 29 -26.26 2.49 8.38
CA LYS A 29 -27.60 1.93 8.22
C LYS A 29 -28.63 3.03 7.99
N GLY A 30 -29.34 2.95 6.86
CA GLY A 30 -30.35 3.94 6.46
C GLY A 30 -29.79 5.12 5.68
N ALA A 31 -28.49 5.11 5.31
CA ALA A 31 -27.98 6.01 4.30
C ALA A 31 -28.76 5.81 2.98
N HIS A 32 -29.30 6.89 2.45
CA HIS A 32 -30.22 6.88 1.33
C HIS A 32 -29.61 7.50 0.09
N GLY A 33 -30.15 7.06 -1.04
CA GLY A 33 -29.84 7.56 -2.36
C GLY A 33 -30.99 8.38 -2.95
N PRO A 34 -30.92 8.69 -4.25
CA PRO A 34 -31.99 9.40 -4.95
C PRO A 34 -33.29 8.57 -5.07
N TRP A 35 -33.20 7.24 -4.92
CA TRP A 35 -34.31 6.32 -5.06
C TRP A 35 -34.66 5.63 -3.73
N PRO A 36 -35.93 5.24 -3.50
CA PRO A 36 -36.38 4.60 -2.26
C PRO A 36 -35.80 3.20 -2.03
N VAL A 37 -35.06 2.66 -3.00
CA VAL A 37 -34.24 1.46 -2.87
C VAL A 37 -32.78 1.92 -2.95
N SER A 38 -32.10 1.95 -1.80
CA SER A 38 -30.69 2.32 -1.70
C SER A 38 -30.01 1.33 -0.78
N ASP A 39 -29.17 0.48 -1.35
CA ASP A 39 -28.40 -0.55 -0.64
C ASP A 39 -26.90 -0.24 -0.72
N GLY A 40 -26.54 1.03 -0.50
CA GLY A 40 -25.23 1.59 -0.82
C GLY A 40 -25.10 2.03 -2.28
N LEU A 41 -24.22 2.99 -2.54
CA LEU A 41 -24.04 3.60 -3.87
C LEU A 41 -22.56 3.74 -4.28
N PRO A 42 -21.77 2.66 -4.26
CA PRO A 42 -20.40 2.69 -4.78
C PRO A 42 -20.40 2.59 -6.32
N THR A 43 -19.28 2.96 -6.94
CA THR A 43 -19.06 2.73 -8.38
C THR A 43 -18.61 1.30 -8.66
N ILE A 44 -17.75 0.75 -7.79
CA ILE A 44 -17.29 -0.64 -7.86
C ILE A 44 -18.14 -1.48 -6.92
N GLU A 45 -18.74 -2.56 -7.44
CA GLU A 45 -19.67 -3.38 -6.67
C GLU A 45 -18.97 -4.11 -5.52
N ALA A 46 -17.75 -4.59 -5.75
CA ALA A 46 -16.94 -5.30 -4.76
C ALA A 46 -16.59 -4.44 -3.53
N ASP A 47 -16.73 -3.12 -3.64
CA ASP A 47 -16.39 -2.16 -2.59
C ASP A 47 -17.57 -1.84 -1.66
N ARG A 48 -18.78 -2.30 -1.99
CA ARG A 48 -20.04 -1.91 -1.35
C ARG A 48 -20.01 -2.01 0.17
N ASP A 49 -19.43 -3.09 0.68
CA ASP A 49 -19.43 -3.40 2.12
C ASP A 49 -18.06 -3.14 2.76
N LEU A 50 -17.08 -2.65 2.01
CA LEU A 50 -15.75 -2.37 2.54
C LEU A 50 -15.79 -1.11 3.44
N PRO A 51 -14.93 -1.03 4.47
CA PRO A 51 -14.73 0.22 5.21
C PRO A 51 -14.39 1.38 4.26
N VAL A 52 -14.91 2.58 4.53
CA VAL A 52 -14.74 3.75 3.66
C VAL A 52 -13.27 4.11 3.43
N SER A 53 -12.40 3.85 4.41
CA SER A 53 -10.94 4.02 4.28
C SER A 53 -10.31 3.01 3.32
N LEU A 54 -10.84 1.79 3.24
CA LEU A 54 -10.38 0.78 2.29
C LEU A 54 -10.93 1.05 0.88
N GLN A 55 -12.18 1.53 0.77
CA GLN A 55 -12.72 2.01 -0.50
C GLN A 55 -11.83 3.14 -1.07
N LEU A 56 -11.51 4.16 -0.26
CA LEU A 56 -10.60 5.24 -0.66
C LEU A 56 -9.24 4.73 -1.17
N ARG A 57 -8.60 3.81 -0.43
CA ARG A 57 -7.31 3.24 -0.83
C ARG A 57 -7.39 2.43 -2.12
N HIS A 58 -8.48 1.71 -2.35
CA HIS A 58 -8.73 1.03 -3.62
C HIS A 58 -8.85 2.05 -4.76
N MET A 59 -9.64 3.12 -4.59
CA MET A 59 -9.81 4.15 -5.62
C MET A 59 -8.48 4.81 -6.00
N LEU A 60 -7.64 5.11 -5.01
CA LEU A 60 -6.30 5.65 -5.24
C LEU A 60 -5.40 4.65 -5.97
N ALA A 61 -5.45 3.37 -5.61
CA ALA A 61 -4.69 2.33 -6.29
C ALA A 61 -5.11 2.17 -7.77
N LEU A 62 -6.36 2.50 -8.11
CA LEU A 62 -6.87 2.54 -9.50
C LEU A 62 -6.58 3.87 -10.23
N GLY A 63 -5.96 4.84 -9.57
CA GLY A 63 -5.63 6.14 -10.13
C GLY A 63 -6.82 7.10 -10.20
N CYS A 64 -7.77 7.05 -9.27
CA CYS A 64 -8.81 8.09 -9.16
C CYS A 64 -8.28 9.35 -8.48
N ASP A 65 -8.62 10.53 -9.00
CA ASP A 65 -8.18 11.82 -8.42
C ASP A 65 -9.09 12.30 -7.27
N GLU A 66 -10.37 11.94 -7.30
CA GLU A 66 -11.36 12.42 -6.34
C GLU A 66 -12.39 11.32 -5.99
N VAL A 67 -12.77 11.25 -4.72
CA VAL A 67 -13.83 10.35 -4.23
C VAL A 67 -15.00 11.13 -3.67
N LEU A 68 -16.22 10.68 -3.95
CA LEU A 68 -17.45 11.22 -3.40
C LEU A 68 -18.27 10.12 -2.72
N PHE A 69 -18.99 10.45 -1.65
CA PHE A 69 -20.03 9.55 -1.16
C PHE A 69 -21.22 9.54 -2.12
N GLY A 70 -21.62 8.37 -2.61
CA GLY A 70 -22.78 8.19 -3.48
C GLY A 70 -24.11 8.25 -2.74
N ASN A 71 -24.11 7.96 -1.43
CA ASN A 71 -25.26 7.96 -0.54
C ASN A 71 -25.07 8.93 0.63
N ALA A 72 -26.17 9.32 1.28
CA ALA A 72 -26.15 10.26 2.40
C ALA A 72 -27.03 9.81 3.58
N PHE A 73 -26.68 10.11 4.83
CA PHE A 73 -25.47 10.81 5.24
C PHE A 73 -24.39 9.81 5.66
N ALA A 74 -23.14 10.07 5.27
CA ALA A 74 -22.00 9.47 5.92
C ALA A 74 -21.89 9.97 7.37
N SER A 75 -21.38 9.12 8.26
CA SER A 75 -21.21 9.47 9.67
C SER A 75 -19.92 10.26 9.93
N GLU A 76 -19.85 10.98 11.06
CA GLU A 76 -18.59 11.60 11.52
C GLU A 76 -17.45 10.59 11.68
N GLU A 77 -17.78 9.35 12.06
CA GLU A 77 -16.81 8.25 12.17
C GLU A 77 -16.21 7.91 10.80
N GLU A 78 -17.03 7.79 9.76
CA GLU A 78 -16.56 7.54 8.40
C GLU A 78 -15.70 8.70 7.87
N PHE A 79 -16.08 9.95 8.16
CA PHE A 79 -15.23 11.09 7.83
C PHE A 79 -13.90 11.07 8.58
N ARG A 80 -13.88 10.63 9.84
CA ARG A 80 -12.62 10.47 10.60
C ARG A 80 -11.74 9.38 9.99
N GLN A 81 -12.31 8.25 9.61
CA GLN A 81 -11.59 7.18 8.91
C GLN A 81 -10.96 7.66 7.60
N ILE A 82 -11.69 8.45 6.80
CA ILE A 82 -11.14 9.09 5.59
C ILE A 82 -10.00 10.05 5.97
N ALA A 83 -10.20 10.92 6.96
CA ALA A 83 -9.19 11.89 7.37
C ALA A 83 -7.91 11.23 7.88
N ASP A 84 -8.01 10.14 8.63
CA ASP A 84 -6.86 9.39 9.14
C ASP A 84 -6.16 8.64 7.99
N ALA A 85 -6.90 8.03 7.07
CA ALA A 85 -6.31 7.43 5.87
C ALA A 85 -5.55 8.47 5.03
N MET A 86 -6.09 9.68 4.86
CA MET A 86 -5.43 10.75 4.10
C MET A 86 -4.07 11.15 4.69
N LYS A 87 -3.90 11.12 6.03
CA LYS A 87 -2.60 11.38 6.67
C LYS A 87 -1.56 10.30 6.35
N GLU A 88 -2.02 9.07 6.15
CA GLU A 88 -1.16 7.94 5.78
C GLU A 88 -0.89 7.88 4.27
N ILE A 89 -1.80 8.39 3.44
CA ILE A 89 -1.65 8.47 1.99
C ILE A 89 -0.67 9.57 1.59
N TYR A 90 -0.79 10.76 2.18
CA TYR A 90 0.03 11.92 1.86
C TYR A 90 1.10 12.13 2.93
N VAL A 91 2.33 11.78 2.59
CA VAL A 91 3.47 11.86 3.51
C VAL A 91 4.63 12.65 2.91
N TYR A 92 5.51 13.14 3.78
CA TYR A 92 6.77 13.74 3.37
C TYR A 92 7.92 12.76 3.58
N ALA A 93 8.77 12.55 2.58
CA ALA A 93 10.03 11.82 2.73
C ALA A 93 11.25 12.74 2.60
N GLU A 94 12.08 12.73 3.64
CA GLU A 94 13.32 13.49 3.68
C GLU A 94 14.40 12.89 2.77
N ASP A 95 15.17 13.77 2.12
CA ASP A 95 16.42 13.38 1.46
C ASP A 95 17.58 13.30 2.45
N ARG A 96 18.52 12.39 2.21
CA ARG A 96 19.83 12.45 2.85
C ARG A 96 20.78 13.25 1.96
N PRO A 97 21.40 14.34 2.46
CA PRO A 97 22.26 15.20 1.64
C PRO A 97 23.32 14.40 0.87
N PHE A 98 23.42 14.65 -0.43
CA PHE A 98 24.44 14.08 -1.34
C PHE A 98 24.41 12.55 -1.51
N TYR A 99 23.44 11.86 -0.92
CA TYR A 99 23.44 10.40 -0.90
C TYR A 99 23.00 9.79 -2.25
N PHE A 100 22.17 10.50 -3.00
CA PHE A 100 21.58 10.07 -4.27
C PHE A 100 21.83 11.04 -5.43
N GLU A 101 22.92 11.82 -5.34
CA GLU A 101 23.30 12.77 -6.38
C GLU A 101 23.43 12.05 -7.74
N GLY A 102 22.66 12.50 -8.73
CA GLY A 102 22.57 11.89 -10.06
C GLY A 102 21.46 10.86 -10.27
N ILE A 103 20.76 10.40 -9.23
CA ILE A 103 19.58 9.50 -9.34
C ILE A 103 18.38 9.96 -8.49
N ARG A 104 18.39 11.20 -7.99
CA ARG A 104 17.35 11.76 -7.11
C ARG A 104 15.95 11.63 -7.70
N ASP A 105 15.79 11.79 -9.01
CA ASP A 105 14.51 11.70 -9.71
C ASP A 105 13.89 10.28 -9.69
N GLN A 106 14.67 9.26 -9.31
CA GLN A 106 14.18 7.87 -9.22
C GLN A 106 13.70 7.51 -7.81
N ILE A 107 13.85 8.41 -6.86
CA ILE A 107 13.59 8.15 -5.44
C ILE A 107 12.39 9.00 -5.02
N PRO A 108 11.42 8.40 -4.33
CA PRO A 108 10.33 9.16 -3.75
C PRO A 108 10.87 10.03 -2.62
N ILE A 109 11.06 11.32 -2.89
CA ILE A 109 11.55 12.34 -1.96
C ILE A 109 10.62 13.56 -2.05
N GLY A 110 10.36 14.20 -0.92
CA GLY A 110 9.43 15.32 -0.81
C GLY A 110 8.02 14.84 -0.54
N ASP A 111 7.03 15.55 -1.08
CA ASP A 111 5.62 15.19 -0.95
C ASP A 111 5.33 13.93 -1.79
N ILE A 112 4.83 12.90 -1.13
CA ILE A 112 4.56 11.59 -1.70
C ILE A 112 3.12 11.22 -1.45
N GLU A 113 2.46 10.80 -2.53
CA GLU A 113 1.24 9.99 -2.46
C GLU A 113 1.64 8.51 -2.46
N ARG A 114 1.14 7.76 -1.48
CA ARG A 114 1.37 6.31 -1.31
C ARG A 114 0.07 5.57 -0.99
N ILE A 115 0.05 4.27 -1.26
CA ILE A 115 -1.03 3.37 -0.84
C ILE A 115 -0.67 2.73 0.51
N PRO A 116 -1.37 3.05 1.62
CA PRO A 116 -1.16 2.40 2.91
C PRO A 116 -1.72 0.97 2.90
N LEU A 117 -0.94 0.00 3.36
CA LEU A 117 -1.31 -1.41 3.46
C LEU A 117 -1.30 -1.84 4.93
N THR A 118 -2.40 -2.40 5.40
CA THR A 118 -2.48 -2.93 6.76
C THR A 118 -1.66 -4.21 6.86
N ILE A 119 -0.74 -4.26 7.81
CA ILE A 119 0.11 -5.42 8.07
C ILE A 119 -0.20 -6.01 9.45
N ARG A 120 -0.45 -7.33 9.48
CA ARG A 120 -0.49 -8.12 10.71
C ARG A 120 0.93 -8.58 11.02
N LEU A 121 1.56 -7.96 12.01
CA LEU A 121 2.95 -8.25 12.36
C LEU A 121 3.11 -9.68 12.90
N ALA A 122 4.23 -10.28 12.53
CA ALA A 122 4.69 -11.53 13.14
C ALA A 122 5.20 -11.29 14.57
N GLU A 123 5.27 -12.34 15.37
CA GLU A 123 5.91 -12.25 16.68
C GLU A 123 7.42 -11.98 16.55
N GLY A 124 7.97 -11.23 17.51
CA GLY A 124 9.40 -10.97 17.61
C GLY A 124 9.97 -10.06 16.51
N VAL A 125 9.14 -9.26 15.84
CA VAL A 125 9.61 -8.18 14.96
C VAL A 125 10.37 -7.14 15.78
N THR A 126 11.60 -6.87 15.37
CA THR A 126 12.53 -5.97 16.07
C THR A 126 12.20 -4.50 15.82
N ASP A 127 12.72 -3.61 16.68
CA ASP A 127 12.52 -2.17 16.52
C ASP A 127 13.07 -1.64 15.19
N THR A 128 14.21 -2.15 14.72
CA THR A 128 14.75 -1.80 13.40
C THR A 128 13.84 -2.26 12.27
N GLU A 129 13.27 -3.47 12.35
CA GLU A 129 12.32 -3.92 11.34
C GLU A 129 11.04 -3.06 11.35
N LYS A 130 10.54 -2.66 12.53
CA LYS A 130 9.41 -1.73 12.65
C LYS A 130 9.75 -0.36 12.08
N GLU A 131 10.94 0.16 12.34
CA GLU A 131 11.41 1.43 11.78
C GLU A 131 11.43 1.38 10.25
N ILE A 132 11.92 0.27 9.67
CA ILE A 132 11.92 0.02 8.22
C ILE A 132 10.49 -0.06 7.67
N LEU A 133 9.51 -0.57 8.41
CA LEU A 133 8.12 -0.69 7.95
C LEU A 133 7.33 0.62 8.06
N PHE A 134 7.46 1.33 9.18
CA PHE A 134 6.51 2.38 9.56
C PHE A 134 7.09 3.79 9.50
N THR A 135 8.41 3.95 9.69
CA THR A 135 9.07 5.26 9.68
C THR A 135 9.67 5.56 8.30
N PHE A 136 10.10 4.53 7.59
CA PHE A 136 10.69 4.67 6.26
C PHE A 136 9.61 4.93 5.19
N ASN A 137 9.55 6.17 4.70
CA ASN A 137 8.48 6.61 3.79
C ASN A 137 8.82 6.51 2.29
N LYS A 138 9.89 5.79 1.91
CA LYS A 138 10.36 5.72 0.52
C LYS A 138 10.09 4.36 -0.15
N HIS A 139 9.10 3.63 0.33
CA HIS A 139 8.70 2.36 -0.26
C HIS A 139 8.02 2.61 -1.61
N ASN A 140 8.56 1.99 -2.66
CA ASN A 140 7.95 2.02 -3.99
C ASN A 140 8.07 0.65 -4.67
N VAL A 141 7.15 0.40 -5.60
CA VAL A 141 7.12 -0.83 -6.39
C VAL A 141 8.25 -0.78 -7.44
N SER A 142 9.26 -1.63 -7.28
CA SER A 142 10.35 -1.79 -8.25
C SER A 142 10.19 -3.06 -9.12
N GLU A 143 11.29 -3.61 -9.65
CA GLU A 143 11.31 -4.77 -10.54
C GLU A 143 10.79 -6.08 -9.90
N TYR A 144 10.53 -7.10 -10.74
CA TYR A 144 10.05 -8.46 -10.36
C TYR A 144 8.61 -8.56 -9.84
N ILE A 145 7.74 -7.63 -10.24
CA ILE A 145 6.33 -7.49 -9.81
C ILE A 145 5.43 -8.73 -9.95
N HIS A 146 5.83 -9.75 -10.71
CA HIS A 146 5.08 -11.01 -10.84
C HIS A 146 5.33 -11.97 -9.66
N THR A 147 6.48 -11.85 -8.99
CA THR A 147 6.86 -12.71 -7.86
C THR A 147 6.81 -11.97 -6.54
N ILE A 148 7.26 -10.70 -6.51
CA ILE A 148 7.34 -9.87 -5.31
C ILE A 148 7.05 -8.41 -5.64
N ILE A 149 6.49 -7.67 -4.69
CA ILE A 149 6.58 -6.22 -4.66
C ILE A 149 7.85 -5.88 -3.91
N ARG A 150 8.83 -5.35 -4.65
CA ARG A 150 10.16 -5.07 -4.12
C ARG A 150 10.32 -3.60 -3.79
N SER A 151 10.54 -3.28 -2.50
CA SER A 151 10.99 -1.97 -2.05
C SER A 151 12.51 -2.01 -1.81
N ARG A 152 13.25 -1.34 -2.69
CA ARG A 152 14.72 -1.40 -2.73
C ARG A 152 15.45 -0.33 -1.92
N TRP A 153 14.78 0.77 -1.58
CA TRP A 153 15.47 1.96 -1.08
C TRP A 153 15.95 1.81 0.36
N GLY A 154 15.29 0.98 1.17
CA GLY A 154 15.69 0.72 2.56
C GLY A 154 17.13 0.22 2.68
N ARG A 155 17.65 -0.51 1.69
CA ARG A 155 19.05 -1.00 1.73
C ARG A 155 20.12 0.08 1.77
N PHE A 156 19.77 1.27 1.34
CA PHE A 156 20.66 2.42 1.34
C PHE A 156 20.62 3.11 2.70
N ASP A 157 19.42 3.40 3.20
CA ASP A 157 19.22 4.11 4.46
C ASP A 157 19.64 3.26 5.67
N TYR A 158 19.45 1.94 5.59
CA TYR A 158 19.75 0.94 6.63
C TYR A 158 21.02 0.13 6.36
N ARG A 159 21.88 0.56 5.41
CA ARG A 159 23.12 -0.15 5.05
C ARG A 159 24.00 -0.47 6.27
N PHE A 160 24.09 0.47 7.21
CA PHE A 160 24.93 0.37 8.41
C PHE A 160 24.12 0.03 9.67
N THR A 161 22.81 -0.12 9.56
CA THR A 161 21.94 -0.53 10.67
C THR A 161 21.86 -2.05 10.72
N PRO A 162 22.07 -2.70 11.87
CA PRO A 162 21.95 -4.15 11.98
C PRO A 162 20.52 -4.63 11.71
N VAL A 163 20.36 -5.67 10.89
CA VAL A 163 19.09 -6.39 10.73
C VAL A 163 19.40 -7.86 10.99
N PRO A 164 19.52 -8.29 12.26
CA PRO A 164 20.02 -9.62 12.58
C PRO A 164 19.08 -10.71 12.04
N PRO A 165 19.62 -11.82 11.51
CA PRO A 165 18.79 -12.93 11.04
C PRO A 165 17.95 -13.50 12.17
N ARG A 166 16.66 -13.69 11.91
CA ARG A 166 15.71 -14.33 12.83
C ARG A 166 15.34 -15.72 12.33
N THR A 167 15.05 -16.62 13.26
CA THR A 167 14.54 -17.95 12.93
C THR A 167 13.09 -17.85 12.47
N CYS A 168 12.76 -18.57 11.40
CA CYS A 168 11.41 -18.72 10.90
C CYS A 168 11.21 -20.18 10.48
N GLU A 169 10.13 -20.80 10.95
CA GLU A 169 9.83 -22.21 10.66
C GLU A 169 9.26 -22.43 9.25
N LYS A 170 8.83 -21.36 8.58
CA LYS A 170 8.30 -21.43 7.21
C LYS A 170 9.38 -21.91 6.25
N GLU A 171 9.11 -22.99 5.52
CA GLU A 171 9.95 -23.43 4.40
C GLU A 171 9.78 -22.51 3.17
N PHE A 172 8.58 -21.95 3.00
CA PHE A 172 8.22 -21.04 1.92
C PHE A 172 7.44 -19.84 2.46
N PHE A 173 7.65 -18.68 1.83
CA PHE A 173 6.79 -17.52 1.99
C PHE A 173 5.73 -17.52 0.89
N GLY A 174 4.48 -17.24 1.27
CA GLY A 174 3.33 -17.26 0.35
C GLY A 174 2.82 -15.86 0.01
N PRO A 175 1.87 -15.75 -0.95
CA PRO A 175 1.27 -14.46 -1.31
C PRO A 175 0.78 -13.70 -0.08
N GLY A 176 1.13 -12.41 0.03
CA GLY A 176 0.80 -11.52 1.13
C GLY A 176 1.79 -11.52 2.29
N ASP A 177 2.69 -12.50 2.37
CA ASP A 177 3.76 -12.48 3.37
C ASP A 177 4.70 -11.30 3.12
N VAL A 178 5.06 -10.60 4.19
CA VAL A 178 5.99 -9.47 4.17
C VAL A 178 7.29 -9.90 4.84
N VAL A 179 8.40 -9.65 4.15
CA VAL A 179 9.73 -10.04 4.61
C VAL A 179 10.74 -8.91 4.43
N ILE A 180 11.72 -8.85 5.32
CA ILE A 180 12.83 -7.88 5.24
C ILE A 180 14.14 -8.64 5.07
N LEU A 181 14.98 -8.20 4.13
CA LEU A 181 16.31 -8.79 3.94
C LEU A 181 17.23 -8.48 5.13
N ASN A 182 17.76 -9.53 5.74
CA ASN A 182 18.58 -9.46 6.95
C ASN A 182 20.08 -9.34 6.63
N ASP A 183 20.93 -9.34 7.66
CA ASP A 183 22.39 -9.15 7.53
C ASP A 183 23.09 -10.21 6.65
N ARG A 184 22.49 -11.40 6.45
CA ARG A 184 23.03 -12.41 5.51
C ARG A 184 22.87 -11.97 4.06
N ALA A 185 21.86 -11.16 3.75
CA ALA A 185 21.61 -10.61 2.42
C ALA A 185 22.51 -9.41 2.11
N THR A 186 23.81 -9.49 2.41
CA THR A 186 24.83 -8.41 2.33
C THR A 186 24.49 -7.17 1.48
N ARG A 187 24.33 -7.32 0.15
CA ARG A 187 24.09 -6.21 -0.80
C ARG A 187 22.65 -5.66 -0.80
N TYR A 188 21.71 -6.43 -0.28
CA TYR A 188 20.27 -6.21 -0.31
C TYR A 188 19.64 -6.09 1.09
N LYS A 189 20.44 -6.13 2.16
CA LYS A 189 19.98 -5.95 3.54
C LYS A 189 19.13 -4.69 3.64
N GLY A 190 17.97 -4.77 4.28
CA GLY A 190 17.04 -3.65 4.49
C GLY A 190 16.08 -3.41 3.32
N GLU A 191 16.14 -4.20 2.25
CA GLU A 191 15.04 -4.25 1.28
C GLU A 191 13.80 -4.92 1.92
N VAL A 192 12.61 -4.53 1.47
CA VAL A 192 11.33 -5.09 1.92
C VAL A 192 10.63 -5.72 0.73
N PHE A 193 10.17 -6.96 0.90
CA PHE A 193 9.37 -7.67 -0.11
C PHE A 193 7.98 -7.96 0.43
N ILE A 194 6.95 -7.69 -0.39
CA ILE A 194 5.63 -8.30 -0.24
C ILE A 194 5.56 -9.42 -1.27
N VAL A 195 5.38 -10.65 -0.82
CA VAL A 195 5.39 -11.84 -1.68
C VAL A 195 4.08 -11.90 -2.48
N LYS A 196 4.16 -12.14 -3.80
CA LYS A 196 3.00 -12.32 -4.69
C LYS A 196 2.85 -13.75 -5.20
N THR A 197 3.97 -14.43 -5.38
CA THR A 197 4.03 -15.87 -5.72
C THR A 197 4.94 -16.56 -4.72
N GLN A 198 4.65 -17.82 -4.39
CA GLN A 198 5.43 -18.57 -3.40
C GLN A 198 6.94 -18.53 -3.69
N ILE A 199 7.73 -18.19 -2.67
CA ILE A 199 9.20 -18.19 -2.73
C ILE A 199 9.78 -19.03 -1.59
N ARG A 200 10.96 -19.63 -1.81
CA ARG A 200 11.65 -20.42 -0.79
C ARG A 200 12.24 -19.50 0.29
N ASN A 201 12.12 -19.89 1.55
CA ASN A 201 12.88 -19.29 2.64
C ASN A 201 14.30 -19.88 2.66
N ASP A 202 15.29 -19.08 2.26
CA ASP A 202 16.71 -19.44 2.27
C ASP A 202 17.47 -18.86 3.48
N GLY A 203 16.75 -18.25 4.41
CA GLY A 203 17.29 -17.62 5.63
C GLY A 203 17.93 -16.25 5.39
N LEU A 204 17.81 -15.68 4.19
CA LEU A 204 18.23 -14.31 3.89
C LEU A 204 17.17 -13.26 4.27
N GLN A 205 15.93 -13.68 4.45
CA GLN A 205 14.80 -12.84 4.80
C GLN A 205 14.34 -13.13 6.24
N ASN A 206 13.99 -12.08 6.97
CA ASN A 206 13.22 -12.20 8.20
C ASN A 206 11.72 -12.04 7.87
N TYR A 207 10.90 -12.95 8.38
CA TYR A 207 9.44 -12.84 8.27
C TYR A 207 8.92 -11.79 9.26
N VAL A 208 8.30 -10.72 8.75
CA VAL A 208 7.84 -9.61 9.59
C VAL A 208 6.33 -9.49 9.71
N GLY A 209 5.57 -10.17 8.85
CA GLY A 209 4.11 -10.17 8.96
C GLY A 209 3.43 -10.57 7.67
N ARG A 210 2.15 -10.27 7.58
CA ARG A 210 1.31 -10.53 6.41
C ARG A 210 0.36 -9.37 6.17
N ILE A 211 0.14 -9.01 4.91
CA ILE A 211 -0.91 -8.06 4.54
C ILE A 211 -2.26 -8.61 5.02
N ALA A 212 -3.11 -7.74 5.57
CA ALA A 212 -4.44 -8.12 6.01
C ALA A 212 -5.21 -8.79 4.86
N ASP A 213 -5.90 -9.90 5.16
CA ASP A 213 -6.49 -10.76 4.11
C ASP A 213 -7.54 -9.99 3.27
N GLU A 214 -8.30 -9.11 3.91
CA GLU A 214 -9.28 -8.21 3.32
C GLU A 214 -8.66 -7.13 2.40
N GLU A 215 -7.34 -6.91 2.45
CA GLU A 215 -6.62 -5.93 1.63
C GLU A 215 -5.77 -6.58 0.54
N MET A 216 -5.73 -7.91 0.48
CA MET A 216 -4.91 -8.66 -0.47
C MET A 216 -5.17 -8.26 -1.93
N PHE A 217 -6.40 -7.87 -2.27
CA PHE A 217 -6.78 -7.43 -3.61
C PHE A 217 -6.06 -6.14 -4.04
N LEU A 218 -5.63 -5.27 -3.10
CA LEU A 218 -4.87 -4.06 -3.42
C LEU A 218 -3.52 -4.38 -4.08
N LEU A 219 -2.93 -5.54 -3.77
CA LEU A 219 -1.63 -5.96 -4.32
C LEU A 219 -1.66 -6.21 -5.84
N GLU A 220 -2.84 -6.36 -6.42
CA GLU A 220 -3.06 -6.47 -7.87
C GLU A 220 -2.90 -5.12 -8.57
N TRP A 221 -3.18 -4.03 -7.85
CA TRP A 221 -3.21 -2.66 -8.35
C TRP A 221 -1.92 -1.88 -8.08
N LEU A 222 -1.03 -2.39 -7.24
CA LEU A 222 0.31 -1.83 -7.06
C LEU A 222 1.18 -2.07 -8.31
N LYS A 223 1.21 -1.07 -9.19
CA LYS A 223 2.01 -1.05 -10.44
C LYS A 223 3.39 -0.44 -10.22
N TYR A 224 4.30 -0.70 -11.16
CA TYR A 224 5.67 -0.18 -11.14
C TYR A 224 5.71 1.34 -10.92
N GLY A 225 6.55 1.80 -10.01
CA GLY A 225 6.72 3.22 -9.69
C GLY A 225 5.73 3.77 -8.65
N MET A 226 4.64 3.06 -8.34
CA MET A 226 3.72 3.48 -7.28
C MET A 226 4.40 3.39 -5.91
N ASN A 227 4.09 4.33 -5.03
CA ASN A 227 4.55 4.29 -3.64
C ASN A 227 3.54 3.56 -2.76
N PHE A 228 4.02 2.92 -1.72
CA PHE A 228 3.18 2.26 -0.72
C PHE A 228 3.72 2.53 0.69
N GLY A 229 2.98 2.15 1.70
CA GLY A 229 3.40 2.21 3.10
C GLY A 229 2.74 1.10 3.90
N PHE A 230 3.18 0.90 5.13
CA PHE A 230 2.56 -0.04 6.06
C PHE A 230 1.87 0.70 7.21
N ILE A 231 0.72 0.18 7.63
CA ILE A 231 -0.05 0.64 8.80
C ILE A 231 -0.47 -0.56 9.65
N GLU A 232 -0.81 -0.34 10.93
CA GLU A 232 -1.31 -1.36 11.86
C GLU A 232 -2.84 -1.34 12.01
#